data_AF-A0A0R3IBA4-F1
#
_entry.id   AF-A0A0R3IBA4-F1
#
_cell.length_a   1.000
_cell.length_b   1.000
_cell.length_c   1.000
_cell.angle_alpha   90.00
_cell.angle_beta   90.00
_cell.angle_gamma   90.00
#
_symmetry.space_group_name_H-M   'P 1'
#
loop_
_entity.id
_entity.type
_entity.pdbx_description
1 polymer ?
#
loop_
_entity_poly.entity_id
_entity_poly.type
_entity_poly.pdbx_seq_one_letter_code
_entity_poly.pdbx_strand_id
1 'polypeptide(L)'
;MLMALVMSPLLLTVPGLDFSPGWTGAMIGICVVVAAISVGYQEKAHRAYLAVLNGVGSAQRGAVVKALWRRQIPADPVVLDAAIRLGESLGTVRNYSSSSLRWSVMWIGMVLFQIYLTRSAVSAAGWTLWAYLLVPHFLSDWYVGYHQERHVVLLQATATGQSTDSGPSLGKRERLWLVVIALGLVACATAFAVTYEREWPRRDCNKTFNVTIAVRERNQLTNGRLIAQGGPSVADYEGWSDQLQREAAKLTTPDVAPRVRRIADISVQVTNVVRSAHAAAPTSSAAEVADQEAAYQKVIVQMLDEVKAVKTFCWGE
;
A
#
# COMPACT_ATOMS: atom_id res chain seq x y z
N MET A 1 -20.98 10.01 -2.83
CA MET A 1 -20.63 9.07 -1.73
C MET A 1 -19.68 7.96 -2.18
N LEU A 2 -19.97 7.24 -3.27
CA LEU A 2 -19.08 6.15 -3.78
C LEU A 2 -17.66 6.64 -4.12
N MET A 3 -17.51 7.79 -4.77
CA MET A 3 -16.19 8.36 -5.11
C MET A 3 -15.33 8.71 -3.88
N ALA A 4 -15.94 9.13 -2.78
CA ALA A 4 -15.20 9.44 -1.55
C ALA A 4 -14.60 8.17 -0.91
N LEU A 5 -15.35 7.06 -0.96
CA LEU A 5 -14.89 5.74 -0.54
C LEU A 5 -13.78 5.19 -1.44
N VAL A 6 -13.86 5.44 -2.76
CA VAL A 6 -12.80 5.06 -3.70
C VAL A 6 -11.52 5.82 -3.43
N MET A 7 -11.55 7.09 -3.02
CA MET A 7 -10.34 7.89 -2.78
C MET A 7 -9.69 7.65 -1.40
N SER A 8 -10.40 7.10 -0.41
CA SER A 8 -9.87 6.90 0.95
C SER A 8 -8.56 6.11 1.07
N PRO A 9 -8.29 5.06 0.26
CA PRO A 9 -7.04 4.31 0.37
C PRO A 9 -5.78 5.07 -0.03
N LEU A 10 -5.88 6.20 -0.76
CA LEU A 10 -4.74 7.10 -1.05
C LEU A 10 -4.10 7.67 0.22
N LEU A 11 -4.85 7.70 1.33
CA LEU A 11 -4.32 8.14 2.62
C LEU A 11 -3.38 7.09 3.25
N LEU A 12 -3.47 5.83 2.82
CA LEU A 12 -2.64 4.72 3.30
C LEU A 12 -1.39 4.50 2.43
N THR A 13 -1.29 5.14 1.27
CA THR A 13 -0.21 4.88 0.28
C THR A 13 1.09 5.65 0.53
N VAL A 14 1.13 6.59 1.47
CA VAL A 14 2.34 7.41 1.74
C VAL A 14 3.00 6.93 3.05
N PRO A 15 4.20 6.31 2.99
CA PRO A 15 4.93 5.91 4.19
C PRO A 15 5.52 7.14 4.87
N GLY A 16 5.20 7.33 6.16
CA GLY A 16 5.60 8.51 6.93
C GLY A 16 4.57 9.63 6.80
N LEU A 17 3.51 9.57 7.60
CA LEU A 17 2.50 10.63 7.72
C LEU A 17 3.08 11.82 8.48
N ASP A 18 3.95 12.60 7.83
CA ASP A 18 4.06 14.02 8.17
C ASP A 18 2.78 14.68 7.64
N PHE A 19 1.81 14.88 8.53
CA PHE A 19 0.60 15.69 8.28
C PHE A 19 0.97 17.17 8.10
N SER A 20 1.82 17.47 7.12
CA SER A 20 2.09 18.83 6.75
C SER A 20 0.76 19.48 6.30
N PRO A 21 0.43 20.69 6.76
CA PRO A 21 -0.80 21.38 6.37
C PRO A 21 -0.99 21.48 4.85
N GLY A 22 0.12 21.55 4.10
CA GLY A 22 0.11 21.59 2.64
C GLY A 22 -0.39 20.30 1.99
N TRP A 23 -0.04 19.12 2.53
CA TRP A 23 -0.47 17.84 1.97
C TRP A 23 -1.96 17.57 2.23
N THR A 24 -2.43 17.83 3.45
CA THR A 24 -3.86 17.74 3.79
C THR A 24 -4.69 18.69 2.94
N GLY A 25 -4.19 19.92 2.72
CA GLY A 25 -4.81 20.89 1.81
C GLY A 25 -4.89 20.39 0.37
N ALA A 26 -3.83 19.76 -0.14
CA ALA A 26 -3.80 19.21 -1.50
C ALA A 26 -4.80 18.07 -1.70
N MET A 27 -4.89 17.14 -0.74
CA MET A 27 -5.86 16.03 -0.79
C MET A 27 -7.31 16.52 -0.72
N ILE A 28 -7.59 17.48 0.17
CA ILE A 28 -8.92 18.12 0.23
C ILE A 28 -9.23 18.81 -1.11
N GLY A 29 -8.27 19.53 -1.68
CA GLY A 29 -8.41 20.18 -2.99
C GLY A 29 -8.75 19.20 -4.11
N ILE A 30 -8.03 18.07 -4.19
CA ILE A 30 -8.31 17.02 -5.18
C ILE A 30 -9.71 16.44 -4.98
N CYS A 31 -10.12 16.15 -3.75
CA CYS A 31 -11.46 15.66 -3.44
C CYS A 31 -12.56 16.65 -3.86
N VAL A 32 -12.36 17.95 -3.62
CA VAL A 32 -13.30 19.01 -4.04
C VAL A 32 -13.39 19.11 -5.56
N VAL A 33 -12.26 19.06 -6.26
CA VAL A 33 -12.24 19.11 -7.74
C VAL A 33 -12.93 17.89 -8.33
N VAL A 34 -12.64 16.68 -7.84
CA VAL A 34 -13.29 15.44 -8.28
C VAL A 34 -14.79 15.47 -7.99
N ALA A 35 -15.20 15.98 -6.82
CA ALA A 35 -16.60 16.15 -6.48
C ALA A 35 -17.29 17.14 -7.42
N ALA A 36 -16.67 18.28 -7.73
CA ALA A 36 -17.21 19.28 -8.66
C ALA A 36 -17.37 18.73 -10.08
N ILE A 37 -16.37 17.98 -10.58
CA ILE A 37 -16.45 17.30 -11.89
C ILE A 37 -17.59 16.26 -11.89
N SER A 38 -17.71 15.49 -10.82
CA SER A 38 -18.76 14.47 -10.67
C SER A 38 -20.16 15.09 -10.65
N VAL A 39 -20.35 16.19 -9.90
CA VAL A 39 -21.62 16.92 -9.84
C VAL A 39 -21.96 17.50 -11.21
N GLY A 40 -21.01 18.15 -11.89
CA GLY A 40 -21.25 18.69 -13.23
C GLY A 40 -21.61 17.60 -14.25
N TYR A 41 -21.05 16.40 -14.11
CA TYR A 41 -21.42 15.25 -14.94
C TYR A 41 -22.83 14.74 -14.64
N GLN A 42 -23.16 14.54 -13.36
CA GLN A 42 -24.49 14.10 -12.93
C GLN A 42 -25.57 15.10 -13.36
N GLU A 43 -25.28 16.39 -13.29
CA GLU A 43 -26.22 17.44 -13.67
C GLU A 43 -26.50 17.45 -15.17
N LYS A 44 -25.48 17.26 -16.02
CA LYS A 44 -25.66 17.13 -17.48
C LYS A 44 -26.47 15.90 -17.84
N ALA A 45 -26.17 14.75 -17.23
CA ALA A 45 -26.93 13.52 -17.44
C ALA A 45 -28.40 13.67 -16.97
N HIS A 46 -28.62 14.31 -15.82
CA HIS A 46 -29.95 14.58 -15.29
C HIS A 46 -30.75 15.53 -16.19
N ARG A 47 -30.12 16.59 -16.71
CA ARG A 47 -30.75 17.52 -17.66
C ARG A 47 -31.13 16.84 -18.97
N ALA A 48 -30.26 16.01 -19.55
CA ALA A 48 -30.58 15.24 -20.76
C ALA A 48 -31.74 14.27 -20.51
N TYR A 49 -31.75 13.60 -19.35
CA TYR A 49 -32.80 12.69 -18.95
C TYR A 49 -34.16 13.40 -18.78
N LEU A 50 -34.18 14.55 -18.11
CA LEU A 50 -35.39 15.35 -17.93
C LEU A 50 -35.89 15.97 -19.24
N ALA A 51 -34.99 16.39 -20.14
CA ALA A 51 -35.36 16.97 -21.43
C ALA A 51 -36.20 16.00 -22.26
N VAL A 52 -35.86 14.70 -22.27
CA VAL A 52 -36.61 13.68 -23.00
C VAL A 52 -37.89 13.28 -22.26
N LEU A 53 -37.85 13.10 -20.94
CA LEU A 53 -39.02 12.68 -20.17
C LEU A 53 -40.10 13.76 -20.03
N ASN A 54 -39.74 15.05 -20.09
CA ASN A 54 -40.70 16.13 -20.05
C ASN A 54 -41.61 16.17 -21.29
N GLY A 55 -41.14 15.65 -22.43
CA GLY A 55 -41.95 15.48 -23.65
C GLY A 55 -42.92 14.29 -23.63
N VAL A 56 -42.88 13.44 -22.59
CA VAL A 56 -43.67 12.21 -22.48
C VAL A 56 -44.66 12.30 -21.32
N GLY A 57 -45.88 11.78 -21.52
CA GLY A 57 -46.95 11.77 -20.52
C GLY A 57 -46.57 11.02 -19.24
N SER A 58 -47.10 11.46 -18.09
CA SER A 58 -46.73 10.93 -16.76
C SER A 58 -46.87 9.40 -16.62
N ALA A 59 -47.89 8.82 -17.24
CA ALA A 59 -48.13 7.36 -17.27
C ALA A 59 -47.10 6.59 -18.13
N GLN A 60 -46.58 7.21 -19.19
CA GLN A 60 -45.64 6.61 -20.14
C GLN A 60 -44.18 6.72 -19.68
N ARG A 61 -43.83 7.70 -18.83
CA ARG A 61 -42.47 7.87 -18.28
C ARG A 61 -41.93 6.61 -17.62
N GLY A 62 -42.77 5.93 -16.82
CA GLY A 62 -42.38 4.68 -16.16
C GLY A 62 -42.11 3.54 -17.14
N ALA A 63 -42.83 3.51 -18.27
CA ALA A 63 -42.65 2.51 -19.32
C ALA A 63 -41.36 2.77 -20.12
N VAL A 64 -41.04 4.03 -20.43
CA VAL A 64 -39.77 4.42 -21.09
C VAL A 64 -38.56 4.02 -20.23
N VAL A 65 -38.62 4.27 -18.92
CA VAL A 65 -37.55 3.90 -17.98
C VAL A 65 -37.40 2.39 -17.86
N LYS A 66 -38.52 1.65 -17.78
CA LYS A 66 -38.49 0.18 -17.78
C LYS A 66 -37.97 -0.37 -19.10
N ALA A 67 -38.32 0.22 -20.23
CA ALA A 67 -37.83 -0.22 -21.53
C ALA A 67 -36.31 -0.07 -21.63
N LEU A 68 -35.77 1.07 -21.19
CA LEU A 68 -34.33 1.33 -21.27
C LEU A 68 -33.51 0.57 -20.21
N TRP A 69 -33.97 0.51 -18.96
CA TRP A 69 -33.20 -0.07 -17.85
C TRP A 69 -33.52 -1.53 -17.56
N ARG A 70 -34.77 -1.96 -17.72
CA ARG A 70 -35.21 -3.35 -17.53
C ARG A 70 -35.29 -4.15 -18.83
N ARG A 71 -34.92 -3.56 -19.97
CA ARG A 71 -34.81 -4.22 -21.28
C ARG A 71 -36.13 -4.86 -21.75
N GLN A 72 -37.25 -4.22 -21.42
CA GLN A 72 -38.56 -4.62 -21.91
C GLN A 72 -38.81 -3.94 -23.26
N ILE A 73 -39.20 -4.70 -24.28
CA ILE A 73 -39.58 -4.13 -25.58
C ILE A 73 -40.99 -3.54 -25.42
N PRO A 74 -41.16 -2.20 -25.50
CA PRO A 74 -42.46 -1.59 -25.37
C PRO A 74 -43.31 -1.85 -26.62
N ALA A 75 -44.59 -2.17 -26.43
CA ALA A 75 -45.55 -2.37 -27.52
C ALA A 75 -46.10 -1.04 -28.10
N ASP A 76 -46.00 0.06 -27.34
CA ASP A 76 -46.43 1.39 -27.76
C ASP A 76 -45.31 2.07 -28.59
N PRO A 77 -45.57 2.45 -29.86
CA PRO A 77 -44.56 3.08 -30.72
C PRO A 77 -44.08 4.44 -30.19
N VAL A 78 -44.90 5.18 -29.42
CA VAL A 78 -44.52 6.46 -28.82
C VAL A 78 -43.51 6.26 -27.69
N VAL A 79 -43.67 5.19 -26.91
CA VAL A 79 -42.73 4.80 -25.85
C VAL A 79 -41.42 4.28 -26.43
N LEU A 80 -41.48 3.58 -27.57
CA LEU A 80 -40.31 3.07 -28.28
C LEU A 80 -39.43 4.22 -28.83
N ASP A 81 -40.02 5.18 -29.53
CA ASP A 81 -39.29 6.35 -30.07
C ASP A 81 -38.65 7.19 -28.95
N ALA A 82 -39.39 7.44 -27.87
CA ALA A 82 -38.87 8.16 -26.71
C ALA A 82 -37.71 7.41 -26.02
N ALA A 83 -37.75 6.07 -25.95
CA ALA A 83 -36.68 5.25 -25.40
C ALA A 83 -35.41 5.28 -26.27
N ILE A 84 -35.55 5.30 -27.60
CA ILE A 84 -34.43 5.42 -28.54
C ILE A 84 -33.76 6.79 -28.41
N ARG A 85 -34.54 7.89 -28.44
CA ARG A 85 -34.00 9.26 -28.25
C ARG A 85 -33.29 9.42 -26.91
N LEU A 86 -33.84 8.82 -25.84
CA LEU A 86 -33.21 8.82 -24.53
C LEU A 86 -31.87 8.06 -24.56
N GLY A 87 -31.84 6.88 -25.20
CA GLY A 87 -30.63 6.07 -25.38
C GLY A 87 -29.52 6.80 -26.15
N GLU A 88 -29.86 7.48 -27.25
CA GLU A 88 -28.91 8.26 -28.05
C GLU A 88 -28.36 9.49 -27.30
N SER A 89 -29.22 10.20 -26.57
CA SER A 89 -28.80 11.36 -25.77
C SER A 89 -27.83 10.96 -24.65
N LEU A 90 -28.10 9.86 -23.96
CA LEU A 90 -27.22 9.28 -22.94
C LEU A 90 -25.94 8.74 -23.55
N GLY A 91 -26.02 8.11 -24.73
CA GLY A 91 -24.87 7.68 -25.52
C GLY A 91 -23.95 8.85 -25.85
N THR A 92 -24.50 10.00 -26.24
CA THR A 92 -23.71 11.21 -26.58
C THR A 92 -23.02 11.80 -25.34
N VAL A 93 -23.73 11.92 -24.21
CA VAL A 93 -23.14 12.38 -22.94
C VAL A 93 -22.05 11.43 -22.46
N ARG A 94 -22.24 10.13 -22.64
CA ARG A 94 -21.24 9.11 -22.30
C ARG A 94 -20.06 9.08 -23.27
N ASN A 95 -20.25 9.35 -24.56
CA ASN A 95 -19.14 9.34 -25.53
C ASN A 95 -18.19 10.53 -25.35
N TYR A 96 -18.69 11.69 -24.93
CA TYR A 96 -17.82 12.78 -24.46
C TYR A 96 -16.97 12.35 -23.26
N SER A 97 -17.52 11.49 -22.41
CA SER A 97 -16.81 10.84 -21.32
C SER A 97 -15.98 9.64 -21.78
N SER A 98 -16.22 8.98 -22.92
CA SER A 98 -15.44 7.80 -23.34
C SER A 98 -14.03 8.14 -23.84
N SER A 99 -13.72 9.42 -24.07
CA SER A 99 -12.34 9.92 -24.10
C SER A 99 -11.59 9.65 -22.77
N SER A 100 -12.33 9.43 -21.67
CA SER A 100 -11.89 8.91 -20.37
C SER A 100 -11.44 7.45 -20.40
N LEU A 101 -11.75 6.64 -21.42
CA LEU A 101 -11.27 5.25 -21.45
C LEU A 101 -9.74 5.18 -21.53
N ARG A 102 -9.11 6.17 -22.19
CA ARG A 102 -7.65 6.39 -22.15
C ARG A 102 -7.18 6.80 -20.75
N TRP A 103 -7.98 7.62 -20.06
CA TRP A 103 -7.72 8.07 -18.70
C TRP A 103 -7.81 6.89 -17.71
N SER A 104 -8.83 6.03 -17.78
CA SER A 104 -9.01 4.84 -16.94
C SER A 104 -7.85 3.85 -17.06
N VAL A 105 -7.39 3.56 -18.29
CA VAL A 105 -6.23 2.69 -18.51
C VAL A 105 -4.95 3.33 -17.95
N MET A 106 -4.80 4.66 -18.07
CA MET A 106 -3.69 5.39 -17.48
C MET A 106 -3.71 5.32 -15.94
N TRP A 107 -4.88 5.44 -15.31
CA TRP A 107 -5.00 5.32 -13.85
C TRP A 107 -4.73 3.89 -13.36
N ILE A 108 -5.26 2.87 -14.04
CA ILE A 108 -4.97 1.47 -13.70
C ILE A 108 -3.46 1.18 -13.84
N GLY A 109 -2.85 1.64 -14.94
CA GLY A 109 -1.41 1.50 -15.17
C GLY A 109 -0.57 2.24 -14.12
N MET A 110 -0.99 3.45 -13.73
CA MET A 110 -0.30 4.23 -12.71
C MET A 110 -0.35 3.55 -11.34
N VAL A 111 -1.49 2.97 -10.96
CA VAL A 111 -1.63 2.22 -9.70
C VAL A 111 -0.73 0.99 -9.70
N LEU A 112 -0.73 0.21 -10.77
CA LEU A 112 0.12 -0.97 -10.90
C LEU A 112 1.63 -0.60 -10.88
N PHE A 113 2.00 0.50 -11.52
CA PHE A 113 3.36 1.03 -11.51
C PHE A 113 3.79 1.45 -10.09
N GLN A 114 2.90 2.08 -9.32
CA GLN A 114 3.18 2.50 -7.94
C GLN A 114 3.27 1.30 -6.97
N ILE A 115 2.49 0.23 -7.18
CA ILE A 115 2.64 -1.03 -6.44
C ILE A 115 4.04 -1.62 -6.63
N TYR A 116 4.60 -1.54 -7.84
CA TYR A 116 5.93 -2.06 -8.13
C TYR A 116 7.08 -1.23 -7.53
N LEU A 117 6.90 0.09 -7.43
CA LEU A 117 7.91 1.01 -6.89
C LEU A 117 7.91 1.09 -5.36
N THR A 118 6.80 0.75 -4.70
CA THR A 118 6.66 0.91 -3.26
C THR A 118 7.41 -0.19 -2.49
N ARG A 119 8.27 0.23 -1.55
CA ARG A 119 9.06 -0.66 -0.68
C ARG A 119 8.37 -1.02 0.65
N SER A 120 7.21 -0.43 0.97
CA SER A 120 6.51 -0.68 2.23
C SER A 120 5.20 -1.45 2.01
N ALA A 121 4.95 -2.45 2.84
CA ALA A 121 3.78 -3.31 2.78
C ALA A 121 2.47 -2.55 3.04
N VAL A 122 2.53 -1.48 3.85
CA VAL A 122 1.38 -0.60 4.11
C VAL A 122 0.98 0.18 2.85
N SER A 123 1.97 0.73 2.13
CA SER A 123 1.68 1.45 0.89
C SER A 123 1.24 0.51 -0.23
N ALA A 124 1.87 -0.67 -0.34
CA ALA A 124 1.45 -1.72 -1.24
C ALA A 124 0.01 -2.18 -0.96
N ALA A 125 -0.38 -2.34 0.30
CA ALA A 125 -1.75 -2.69 0.69
C ALA A 125 -2.74 -1.58 0.31
N GLY A 126 -2.39 -0.31 0.53
CA GLY A 126 -3.18 0.86 0.13
C GLY A 126 -3.43 0.90 -1.38
N TRP A 127 -2.38 0.74 -2.18
CA TRP A 127 -2.50 0.71 -3.64
C TRP A 127 -3.27 -0.52 -4.15
N THR A 128 -3.10 -1.67 -3.51
CA THR A 128 -3.85 -2.89 -3.85
C THR A 128 -5.34 -2.72 -3.58
N LEU A 129 -5.70 -2.13 -2.44
CA LEU A 129 -7.09 -1.79 -2.13
C LEU A 129 -7.66 -0.80 -3.13
N TRP A 130 -6.86 0.19 -3.54
CA TRP A 130 -7.23 1.17 -4.56
C TRP A 130 -7.49 0.52 -5.92
N ALA A 131 -6.60 -0.37 -6.37
CA ALA A 131 -6.78 -1.15 -7.58
C ALA A 131 -8.07 -1.99 -7.52
N TYR A 132 -8.30 -2.65 -6.37
CA TYR A 132 -9.48 -3.47 -6.14
C TYR A 132 -10.79 -2.67 -6.19
N LEU A 133 -10.79 -1.38 -5.84
CA LEU A 133 -11.98 -0.53 -5.92
C LEU A 133 -12.17 0.07 -7.33
N LEU A 134 -11.08 0.42 -8.01
CA LEU A 134 -11.13 1.02 -9.35
C LEU A 134 -11.55 0.00 -10.42
N VAL A 135 -11.05 -1.24 -10.33
CA VAL A 135 -11.33 -2.28 -11.33
C VAL A 135 -12.84 -2.55 -11.46
N PRO A 136 -13.61 -2.87 -10.40
CA PRO A 136 -15.05 -3.08 -10.47
C PRO A 136 -15.81 -1.83 -10.94
N HIS A 137 -15.37 -0.64 -10.54
CA HIS A 137 -16.03 0.61 -10.93
C HIS A 137 -15.92 0.86 -12.44
N PHE A 138 -14.72 0.73 -13.00
CA PHE A 138 -14.53 0.87 -14.45
C PHE A 138 -15.19 -0.29 -15.22
N LEU A 139 -15.20 -1.51 -14.66
CA LEU A 139 -15.94 -2.62 -15.24
C LEU A 139 -17.45 -2.36 -15.27
N SER A 140 -18.03 -1.80 -14.21
CA SER A 140 -19.47 -1.52 -14.16
C SER A 140 -19.86 -0.47 -15.20
N ASP A 141 -19.08 0.60 -15.32
CA ASP A 141 -19.35 1.67 -16.29
C ASP A 141 -19.20 1.16 -17.73
N TRP A 142 -18.18 0.35 -17.99
CA TRP A 142 -17.99 -0.29 -19.29
C TRP A 142 -19.11 -1.29 -19.62
N TYR A 143 -19.46 -2.16 -18.67
CA TYR A 143 -20.49 -3.19 -18.83
C TYR A 143 -21.88 -2.59 -19.05
N VAL A 144 -22.25 -1.59 -18.26
CA VAL A 144 -23.51 -0.85 -18.44
C VAL A 144 -23.52 -0.15 -19.80
N GLY A 145 -22.38 0.44 -20.20
CA GLY A 145 -22.29 1.14 -21.47
C GLY A 145 -22.46 0.24 -22.68
N TYR A 146 -21.73 -0.87 -22.69
CA TYR A 146 -21.77 -1.87 -23.75
C TYR A 146 -23.17 -2.48 -23.92
N HIS A 147 -23.82 -2.84 -22.80
CA HIS A 147 -25.16 -3.43 -22.87
C HIS A 147 -26.23 -2.44 -23.32
N GLN A 148 -26.12 -1.16 -22.95
CA GLN A 148 -27.05 -0.14 -23.40
C GLN A 148 -26.92 0.14 -24.91
N GLU A 149 -25.70 0.20 -25.44
CA GLU A 149 -25.48 0.39 -26.88
C GLU A 149 -26.08 -0.75 -27.70
N ARG A 150 -25.84 -2.00 -27.28
CA ARG A 150 -26.47 -3.18 -27.91
C ARG A 150 -28.00 -3.14 -27.84
N HIS A 151 -28.57 -2.70 -26.72
CA HIS A 151 -30.01 -2.65 -26.55
C HIS A 151 -30.65 -1.54 -27.40
N VAL A 152 -29.99 -0.38 -27.54
CA VAL A 152 -30.48 0.70 -28.42
C VAL A 152 -30.48 0.26 -29.88
N VAL A 153 -29.43 -0.45 -30.33
CA VAL A 153 -29.39 -1.05 -31.68
C VAL A 153 -30.52 -2.06 -31.88
N LEU A 154 -30.83 -2.87 -30.86
CA LEU A 154 -31.95 -3.82 -30.91
C LEU A 154 -33.31 -3.11 -30.96
N LEU A 155 -33.51 -2.05 -30.19
CA LEU A 155 -34.72 -1.21 -30.25
C LEU A 155 -34.88 -0.53 -31.61
N GLN A 156 -33.79 -0.03 -32.20
CA GLN A 156 -33.76 0.54 -33.55
C GLN A 156 -34.12 -0.51 -34.61
N ALA A 157 -33.56 -1.73 -34.52
CA ALA A 157 -33.88 -2.83 -35.43
C ALA A 157 -35.35 -3.29 -35.30
N THR A 158 -35.89 -3.26 -34.09
CA THR A 158 -37.30 -3.58 -33.82
C THR A 158 -38.22 -2.51 -34.41
N ALA A 159 -37.85 -1.23 -34.32
CA ALA A 159 -38.59 -0.12 -34.92
C ALA A 159 -38.58 -0.17 -36.46
N THR A 160 -37.52 -0.69 -37.08
CA THR A 160 -37.42 -0.86 -38.55
C THR A 160 -37.94 -2.21 -39.05
N GLY A 161 -38.40 -3.10 -38.17
CA GLY A 161 -38.94 -4.43 -38.53
C GLY A 161 -37.88 -5.46 -38.96
N GLN A 162 -36.60 -5.23 -38.64
CA GLN A 162 -35.49 -6.13 -38.96
C GLN A 162 -35.23 -7.11 -37.80
N SER A 163 -35.40 -8.41 -38.04
CA SER A 163 -35.00 -9.48 -37.12
C SER A 163 -33.48 -9.65 -37.13
N THR A 164 -32.81 -9.19 -36.07
CA THR A 164 -31.38 -9.41 -35.86
C THR A 164 -31.14 -10.79 -35.25
N ASP A 165 -31.04 -11.80 -36.12
CA ASP A 165 -30.55 -13.13 -35.78
C ASP A 165 -29.01 -13.07 -35.75
N SER A 166 -28.44 -12.69 -34.61
CA SER A 166 -26.99 -12.75 -34.39
C SER A 166 -26.73 -13.03 -32.92
N GLY A 167 -26.48 -14.32 -32.64
CA GLY A 167 -26.14 -14.81 -31.31
C GLY A 167 -24.89 -14.16 -30.70
N PRO A 168 -24.68 -14.31 -29.37
CA PRO A 168 -23.71 -13.54 -28.62
C PRO A 168 -22.28 -14.06 -28.83
N SER A 169 -21.58 -13.55 -29.84
CA SER A 169 -20.12 -13.67 -29.89
C SER A 169 -19.49 -12.55 -29.06
N LEU A 170 -18.82 -12.92 -27.96
CA LEU A 170 -17.90 -12.02 -27.27
C LEU A 170 -16.77 -11.63 -28.25
N GLY A 171 -16.63 -10.35 -28.55
CA GLY A 171 -15.62 -9.86 -29.48
C GLY A 171 -14.20 -10.09 -28.96
N LYS A 172 -13.22 -10.22 -29.86
CA LYS A 172 -11.78 -10.37 -29.52
C LYS A 172 -11.30 -9.34 -28.48
N ARG A 173 -11.85 -8.13 -28.52
CA ARG A 173 -11.55 -7.02 -27.62
C ARG A 173 -12.03 -7.26 -26.17
N GLU A 174 -13.13 -7.98 -25.99
CA GLU A 174 -13.69 -8.32 -24.67
C GLU A 174 -12.87 -9.44 -24.01
N ARG A 175 -12.45 -10.43 -24.82
CA ARG A 175 -11.56 -11.50 -24.37
C ARG A 175 -10.19 -10.95 -23.94
N LEU A 176 -9.67 -9.96 -24.66
CA LEU A 176 -8.43 -9.26 -24.30
C LEU A 176 -8.57 -8.54 -22.94
N TRP A 177 -9.71 -7.88 -22.70
CA TRP A 177 -9.96 -7.16 -21.45
C TRP A 177 -10.05 -8.09 -20.23
N LEU A 178 -10.74 -9.23 -20.36
CA LEU A 178 -10.79 -10.24 -19.31
C LEU A 178 -9.40 -10.80 -18.97
N VAL A 179 -8.56 -11.00 -19.99
CA VAL A 179 -7.17 -11.44 -19.80
C VAL A 179 -6.37 -10.36 -19.08
N VAL A 180 -6.50 -9.08 -19.43
CA VAL A 180 -5.82 -7.96 -18.75
C VAL A 180 -6.22 -7.87 -17.28
N ILE A 181 -7.52 -8.00 -16.97
CA ILE A 181 -8.01 -8.00 -15.58
C ILE A 181 -7.45 -9.19 -14.79
N ALA A 182 -7.52 -10.39 -15.35
CA ALA A 182 -7.01 -11.59 -14.71
C ALA A 182 -5.50 -11.49 -14.45
N LEU A 183 -4.73 -10.99 -15.43
CA LEU A 183 -3.29 -10.78 -15.30
C LEU A 183 -2.97 -9.72 -14.23
N GLY A 184 -3.76 -8.64 -14.17
CA GLY A 184 -3.63 -7.59 -13.16
C GLY A 184 -3.87 -8.10 -11.74
N LEU A 185 -4.92 -8.92 -11.55
CA LEU A 185 -5.20 -9.54 -10.25
C LEU A 185 -4.08 -10.48 -9.79
N VAL A 186 -3.56 -11.30 -10.71
CA VAL A 186 -2.43 -12.19 -10.43
C VAL A 186 -1.17 -11.39 -10.08
N ALA A 187 -0.88 -10.32 -10.82
CA ALA A 187 0.25 -9.44 -10.57
C ALA A 187 0.15 -8.72 -9.20
N CYS A 188 -1.05 -8.28 -8.81
CA CYS A 188 -1.30 -7.72 -7.48
C CYS A 188 -1.06 -8.75 -6.38
N ALA A 189 -1.57 -9.98 -6.54
CA ALA A 189 -1.40 -11.04 -5.56
C ALA A 189 0.07 -11.44 -5.38
N THR A 190 0.83 -11.56 -6.47
CA THR A 190 2.26 -11.88 -6.42
C THR A 190 3.10 -10.73 -5.86
N ALA A 191 2.82 -9.48 -6.24
CA ALA A 191 3.50 -8.32 -5.67
C ALA A 191 3.24 -8.19 -4.15
N PHE A 192 2.02 -8.45 -3.71
CA PHE A 192 1.67 -8.45 -2.29
C PHE A 192 2.40 -9.57 -1.53
N ALA A 193 2.46 -10.79 -2.08
CA ALA A 193 3.20 -11.89 -1.45
C ALA A 193 4.70 -11.58 -1.30
N VAL A 194 5.34 -11.07 -2.36
CA VAL A 194 6.78 -10.74 -2.37
C VAL A 194 7.09 -9.58 -1.41
N THR A 195 6.22 -8.56 -1.33
CA THR A 195 6.43 -7.45 -0.39
C THR A 195 6.18 -7.88 1.06
N TYR A 196 5.17 -8.70 1.30
CA TYR A 196 4.87 -9.27 2.62
C TYR A 196 6.02 -10.12 3.17
N GLU A 197 6.61 -10.98 2.34
CA GLU A 197 7.80 -11.78 2.72
C GLU A 197 9.03 -10.92 3.00
N ARG A 198 9.20 -9.79 2.30
CA ARG A 198 10.32 -8.86 2.56
C ARG A 198 10.19 -8.05 3.85
N GLU A 199 8.97 -7.79 4.31
CA GLU A 199 8.71 -6.96 5.51
C GLU A 199 8.59 -7.78 6.79
N TRP A 200 8.27 -9.07 6.68
CA TRP A 200 8.20 -10.01 7.80
C TRP A 200 9.47 -10.06 8.67
N PRO A 201 10.69 -10.10 8.10
CA PRO A 201 11.94 -10.09 8.88
C PRO A 201 12.18 -8.79 9.66
N ARG A 202 11.52 -7.67 9.28
CA ARG A 202 11.75 -6.34 9.84
C ARG A 202 10.79 -5.97 10.97
N ARG A 203 9.68 -6.69 11.16
CA ARG A 203 8.66 -6.34 12.17
C ARG A 203 9.18 -6.45 13.61
N ASP A 204 10.13 -7.34 13.84
CA ASP A 204 10.78 -7.54 15.15
C ASP A 204 12.05 -6.69 15.36
N CYS A 205 12.50 -5.95 14.34
CA CYS A 205 13.63 -5.02 14.48
C CYS A 205 13.37 -3.85 15.42
N ASN A 206 12.09 -3.57 15.72
CA ASN A 206 11.76 -2.60 16.75
C ASN A 206 12.10 -3.13 18.16
N LYS A 207 12.08 -4.45 18.37
CA LYS A 207 12.44 -5.09 19.65
C LYS A 207 13.95 -5.11 19.88
N THR A 208 14.76 -5.01 18.82
CA THR A 208 16.22 -4.97 18.91
C THR A 208 16.77 -3.58 19.22
N PHE A 209 15.92 -2.54 19.18
CA PHE A 209 16.29 -1.15 19.47
C PHE A 209 16.86 -0.98 20.87
N ASN A 210 16.25 -1.60 21.90
CA ASN A 210 16.71 -1.51 23.29
C ASN A 210 18.13 -2.05 23.48
N VAL A 211 18.48 -3.11 22.75
CA VAL A 211 19.83 -3.69 22.79
C VAL A 211 20.83 -2.74 22.14
N THR A 212 20.52 -2.24 20.95
CA THR A 212 21.39 -1.30 20.24
C THR A 212 21.64 -0.01 21.02
N ILE A 213 20.60 0.53 21.67
CA ILE A 213 20.69 1.70 22.56
C ILE A 213 21.52 1.38 23.80
N ALA A 214 21.28 0.25 24.46
CA ALA A 214 22.03 -0.17 25.64
C ALA A 214 23.55 -0.32 25.38
N VAL A 215 23.95 -0.66 24.16
CA VAL A 215 25.37 -0.68 23.76
C VAL A 215 25.87 0.73 23.40
N ARG A 216 25.10 1.49 22.62
CA ARG A 216 25.54 2.79 22.08
C ARG A 216 25.60 3.90 23.13
N GLU A 217 24.66 3.95 24.07
CA GLU A 217 24.58 5.03 25.05
C GLU A 217 25.61 4.90 26.18
N ARG A 218 26.17 3.69 26.39
CA ARG A 218 27.17 3.46 27.44
C ARG A 218 28.61 3.62 26.93
N ASN A 219 28.91 4.80 26.39
CA ASN A 219 30.25 5.15 25.88
C ASN A 219 31.35 4.99 26.96
N GLN A 220 31.00 5.13 28.24
CA GLN A 220 31.93 4.92 29.36
C GLN A 220 32.27 3.44 29.60
N LEU A 221 31.35 2.51 29.33
CA LEU A 221 31.56 1.04 29.44
C LEU A 221 32.09 0.41 28.15
N THR A 222 32.45 1.22 27.15
CA THR A 222 33.02 0.74 25.88
C THR A 222 34.39 1.35 25.62
N ASN A 223 34.87 2.22 26.51
CA ASN A 223 36.17 2.89 26.40
C ASN A 223 37.27 2.12 27.16
N GLY A 224 38.18 1.50 26.42
CA GLY A 224 39.28 0.70 26.98
C GLY A 224 40.21 1.44 27.95
N ARG A 225 40.36 2.76 27.77
CA ARG A 225 41.23 3.58 28.63
C ARG A 225 40.75 3.69 30.07
N LEU A 226 39.45 3.51 30.30
CA LEU A 226 38.84 3.70 31.62
C LEU A 226 38.99 2.48 32.54
N ILE A 227 39.44 1.33 32.01
CA ILE A 227 39.51 0.08 32.78
C ILE A 227 40.66 0.11 33.79
N ALA A 228 41.79 0.71 33.42
CA ALA A 228 42.97 0.76 34.25
C ALA A 228 43.05 2.01 35.15
N GLN A 229 42.26 3.06 34.86
CA GLN A 229 42.40 4.39 35.49
C GLN A 229 41.28 4.73 36.49
N GLY A 230 40.66 3.73 37.13
CA GLY A 230 39.59 3.96 38.12
C GLY A 230 38.24 4.32 37.49
N GLY A 231 37.93 3.74 36.34
CA GLY A 231 36.64 3.88 35.66
C GLY A 231 35.50 3.10 36.31
N PRO A 232 34.46 2.74 35.53
CA PRO A 232 33.25 2.08 36.03
C PRO A 232 33.58 0.80 36.82
N SER A 233 32.81 0.55 37.87
CA SER A 233 33.03 -0.62 38.73
C SER A 233 32.70 -1.92 38.01
N VAL A 234 33.26 -3.04 38.47
CA VAL A 234 32.90 -4.39 37.93
C VAL A 234 31.38 -4.63 38.01
N ALA A 235 30.72 -4.12 39.05
CA ALA A 235 29.27 -4.21 39.22
C ALA A 235 28.49 -3.46 38.12
N ASP A 236 29.03 -2.37 37.57
CA ASP A 236 28.41 -1.65 36.45
C ASP A 236 28.42 -2.48 35.16
N TYR A 237 29.51 -3.22 34.92
CA TYR A 237 29.62 -4.14 33.79
C TYR A 237 28.76 -5.39 33.96
N GLU A 238 28.64 -5.92 35.19
CA GLU A 238 27.72 -7.02 35.51
C GLU A 238 26.26 -6.61 35.28
N GLY A 239 25.84 -5.46 35.82
CA GLY A 239 24.48 -4.94 35.60
C GLY A 239 24.15 -4.68 34.13
N TRP A 240 25.13 -4.21 33.35
CA TRP A 240 25.00 -4.04 31.90
C TRP A 240 24.90 -5.39 31.17
N SER A 241 25.73 -6.37 31.53
CA SER A 241 25.67 -7.71 30.94
C SER A 241 24.33 -8.39 31.22
N ASP A 242 23.84 -8.30 32.46
CA ASP A 242 22.54 -8.84 32.85
C ASP A 242 21.39 -8.19 32.10
N GLN A 243 21.46 -6.88 31.85
CA GLN A 243 20.47 -6.17 31.03
C GLN A 243 20.45 -6.72 29.60
N LEU A 244 21.62 -6.90 28.98
CA LEU A 244 21.73 -7.41 27.62
C LEU A 244 21.26 -8.87 27.51
N GLN A 245 21.56 -9.71 28.49
CA GLN A 245 21.05 -11.08 28.55
C GLN A 245 19.52 -11.12 28.65
N ARG A 246 18.92 -10.27 29.50
CA ARG A 246 17.46 -10.17 29.62
C ARG A 246 16.79 -9.72 28.33
N GLU A 247 17.36 -8.74 27.62
CA GLU A 247 16.82 -8.30 26.34
C GLU A 247 17.01 -9.36 25.24
N ALA A 248 18.14 -10.06 25.22
CA ALA A 248 18.39 -11.16 24.29
C ALA A 248 17.42 -12.34 24.50
N ALA A 249 17.04 -12.64 25.73
CA ALA A 249 16.08 -13.69 26.06
C ALA A 249 14.66 -13.40 25.57
N LYS A 250 14.28 -12.12 25.42
CA LYS A 250 12.97 -11.71 24.90
C LYS A 250 12.83 -11.92 23.39
N LEU A 251 13.93 -12.19 22.68
CA LEU A 251 13.95 -12.33 21.23
C LEU A 251 13.86 -13.81 20.81
N THR A 252 12.79 -14.11 20.08
CA THR A 252 12.50 -15.44 19.53
C THR A 252 12.74 -15.52 18.02
N THR A 253 12.97 -14.39 17.35
CA THR A 253 13.07 -14.30 15.89
C THR A 253 14.35 -14.97 15.38
N PRO A 254 14.26 -15.98 14.49
CA PRO A 254 15.41 -16.81 14.09
C PRO A 254 16.51 -16.03 13.37
N ASP A 255 16.18 -14.97 12.64
CA ASP A 255 17.16 -14.23 11.83
C ASP A 255 18.04 -13.26 12.65
N VAL A 256 17.52 -12.75 13.78
CA VAL A 256 18.18 -11.69 14.57
C VAL A 256 18.53 -12.14 15.98
N ALA A 257 17.74 -13.05 16.58
CA ALA A 257 18.00 -13.55 17.94
C ALA A 257 19.41 -14.16 18.10
N PRO A 258 19.99 -14.92 17.14
CA PRO A 258 21.34 -15.45 17.29
C PRO A 258 22.41 -14.36 17.46
N ARG A 259 22.28 -13.26 16.71
CA ARG A 259 23.22 -12.12 16.78
C ARG A 259 23.08 -11.36 18.08
N VAL A 260 21.85 -11.14 18.53
CA VAL A 260 21.61 -10.45 19.80
C VAL A 260 22.04 -11.29 21.00
N ARG A 261 21.85 -12.61 20.97
CA ARG A 261 22.42 -13.52 21.98
C ARG A 261 23.94 -13.45 21.99
N ARG A 262 24.57 -13.39 20.82
CA ARG A 262 26.02 -13.19 20.71
C ARG A 262 26.49 -11.84 21.30
N ILE A 263 25.73 -10.76 21.13
CA ILE A 263 26.01 -9.47 21.81
C ILE A 263 25.96 -9.64 23.33
N ALA A 264 24.95 -10.35 23.85
CA ALA A 264 24.86 -10.65 25.27
C ALA A 264 26.03 -11.54 25.75
N ASP A 265 26.42 -12.55 25.00
CA ASP A 265 27.57 -13.41 25.33
C ASP A 265 28.88 -12.63 25.33
N ILE A 266 29.06 -11.71 24.37
CA ILE A 266 30.23 -10.82 24.33
C ILE A 266 30.24 -9.88 25.55
N SER A 267 29.09 -9.39 26.01
CA SER A 267 29.03 -8.56 27.22
C SER A 267 29.55 -9.29 28.46
N VAL A 268 29.34 -10.61 28.57
CA VAL A 268 29.91 -11.44 29.65
C VAL A 268 31.43 -11.52 29.52
N GLN A 269 31.95 -11.66 28.30
CA GLN A 269 33.39 -11.65 28.04
C GLN A 269 34.02 -10.31 28.42
N VAL A 270 33.37 -9.18 28.10
CA VAL A 270 33.79 -7.84 28.51
C VAL A 270 33.91 -7.77 30.04
N THR A 271 32.87 -8.18 30.77
CA THR A 271 32.87 -8.20 32.24
C THR A 271 34.00 -9.07 32.81
N ASN A 272 34.30 -10.21 32.19
CA ASN A 272 35.40 -11.08 32.61
C ASN A 272 36.77 -10.42 32.40
N VAL A 273 36.98 -9.74 31.27
CA VAL A 273 38.21 -8.98 31.00
C VAL A 273 38.38 -7.87 32.03
N VAL A 274 37.34 -7.07 32.30
CA VAL A 274 37.37 -6.01 33.30
C VAL A 274 37.66 -6.56 34.70
N ARG A 275 37.00 -7.65 35.11
CA ARG A 275 37.25 -8.30 36.40
C ARG A 275 38.71 -8.72 36.54
N SER A 276 39.29 -9.29 35.49
CA SER A 276 40.70 -9.69 35.48
C SER A 276 41.66 -8.50 35.55
N ALA A 277 41.36 -7.42 34.82
CA ALA A 277 42.14 -6.20 34.82
C ALA A 277 42.12 -5.50 36.19
N HIS A 278 40.94 -5.37 36.82
CA HIS A 278 40.81 -4.80 38.17
C HIS A 278 41.53 -5.62 39.24
N ALA A 279 41.52 -6.95 39.13
CA ALA A 279 42.24 -7.82 40.06
C ALA A 279 43.77 -7.69 39.91
N ALA A 280 44.26 -7.47 38.68
CA ALA A 280 45.68 -7.31 38.38
C ALA A 280 46.21 -5.89 38.63
N ALA A 281 45.32 -4.88 38.61
CA ALA A 281 45.66 -3.45 38.67
C ALA A 281 46.67 -3.06 39.77
N PRO A 282 46.64 -3.59 41.01
CA PRO A 282 47.60 -3.21 42.05
C PRO A 282 49.04 -3.62 41.77
N THR A 283 49.25 -4.61 40.90
CA THR A 283 50.57 -5.25 40.66
C THR A 283 51.03 -5.18 39.20
N SER A 284 50.18 -4.72 38.28
CA SER A 284 50.47 -4.73 36.85
C SER A 284 51.42 -3.61 36.42
N SER A 285 52.35 -3.97 35.53
CA SER A 285 53.25 -3.07 34.81
C SER A 285 52.55 -2.29 33.69
N ALA A 286 53.17 -1.22 33.20
CA ALA A 286 52.62 -0.44 32.08
C ALA A 286 52.41 -1.25 30.80
N ALA A 287 53.24 -2.27 30.55
CA ALA A 287 53.09 -3.17 29.41
C ALA A 287 51.86 -4.07 29.56
N GLU A 288 51.65 -4.64 30.74
CA GLU A 288 50.47 -5.49 31.02
C GLU A 288 49.16 -4.69 30.97
N VAL A 289 49.19 -3.42 31.42
CA VAL A 289 48.05 -2.51 31.28
C VAL A 289 47.71 -2.25 29.81
N ALA A 290 48.72 -2.05 28.96
CA ALA A 290 48.52 -1.84 27.52
C ALA A 290 47.95 -3.11 26.84
N ASP A 291 48.41 -4.30 27.22
CA ASP A 291 47.90 -5.57 26.72
C ASP A 291 46.43 -5.80 27.13
N GLN A 292 46.06 -5.44 28.37
CA GLN A 292 44.68 -5.50 28.86
C GLN A 292 43.76 -4.52 28.11
N GLU A 293 44.23 -3.29 27.85
CA GLU A 293 43.48 -2.31 27.04
C GLU A 293 43.24 -2.83 25.62
N ALA A 294 44.27 -3.41 24.98
CA ALA A 294 44.15 -4.00 23.65
C ALA A 294 43.19 -5.19 23.62
N ALA A 295 43.26 -6.09 24.62
CA ALA A 295 42.37 -7.22 24.75
C ALA A 295 40.91 -6.79 24.90
N TYR A 296 40.65 -5.80 25.75
CA TYR A 296 39.32 -5.24 25.91
C TYR A 296 38.81 -4.59 24.62
N GLN A 297 39.63 -3.75 23.98
CA GLN A 297 39.24 -3.05 22.76
C GLN A 297 38.85 -4.03 21.66
N LYS A 298 39.55 -5.15 21.55
CA LYS A 298 39.24 -6.24 20.62
C LYS A 298 37.83 -6.82 20.86
N VAL A 299 37.47 -7.06 22.11
CA VAL A 299 36.14 -7.62 22.47
C VAL A 299 35.03 -6.59 22.21
N ILE A 300 35.26 -5.31 22.51
CA ILE A 300 34.31 -4.24 22.20
C ILE A 300 34.09 -4.10 20.69
N VAL A 301 35.14 -4.16 19.87
CA VAL A 301 35.01 -4.11 18.41
C VAL A 301 34.14 -5.25 17.90
N GLN A 302 34.32 -6.48 18.41
CA GLN A 302 33.45 -7.61 18.06
C GLN A 302 31.98 -7.36 18.42
N MET A 303 31.73 -6.74 19.57
CA MET A 303 30.38 -6.37 19.98
C MET A 303 29.75 -5.34 19.03
N LEU A 304 30.52 -4.32 18.64
CA LEU A 304 30.09 -3.27 17.73
C LEU A 304 29.84 -3.81 16.31
N ASP A 305 30.63 -4.79 15.87
CA ASP A 305 30.42 -5.47 14.58
C ASP A 305 29.10 -6.24 14.56
N GLU A 306 28.75 -6.95 15.65
CA GLU A 306 27.45 -7.61 15.74
C GLU A 306 26.29 -6.60 15.82
N VAL A 307 26.45 -5.50 16.55
CA VAL A 307 25.46 -4.41 16.57
C VAL A 307 25.29 -3.82 15.16
N LYS A 308 26.38 -3.60 14.43
CA LYS A 308 26.33 -3.13 13.04
C LYS A 308 25.62 -4.14 12.14
N ALA A 309 25.89 -5.44 12.26
CA ALA A 309 25.22 -6.47 11.48
C ALA A 309 23.71 -6.52 11.74
N VAL A 310 23.29 -6.39 13.01
CA VAL A 310 21.87 -6.24 13.38
C VAL A 310 21.29 -4.98 12.75
N LYS A 311 22.03 -3.86 12.79
CA LYS A 311 21.60 -2.59 12.23
C LYS A 311 21.39 -2.65 10.72
N THR A 312 22.34 -3.23 9.99
CA THR A 312 22.28 -3.42 8.54
C THR A 312 21.14 -4.35 8.15
N PHE A 313 20.90 -5.43 8.90
CA PHE A 313 19.78 -6.32 8.63
C PHE A 313 18.43 -5.61 8.84
N CYS A 314 18.31 -4.87 9.95
CA CYS A 314 17.06 -4.26 10.36
C CYS A 314 16.68 -2.98 9.64
N TRP A 315 17.66 -2.10 9.41
CA TRP A 315 17.44 -0.76 8.87
C TRP A 315 18.13 -0.51 7.53
N GLY A 316 18.98 -1.44 7.05
CA GLY A 316 19.69 -1.28 5.78
C GLY A 316 20.81 -0.25 5.81
N GLU A 317 21.30 0.10 7.01
CA GLU A 317 22.41 1.04 7.24
C GLU A 317 23.79 0.36 7.39
#